data_AF-A0A7T8GVC8-F1
#
_entry.id   AF-A0A7T8GVC8-F1
#
_cell.length_a   1.000
_cell.length_b   1.000
_cell.length_c   1.000
_cell.angle_alpha   90.00
_cell.angle_beta   90.00
_cell.angle_gamma   90.00
#
_symmetry.space_group_name_H-M   'P 1'
#
loop_
_entity.id
_entity.type
_entity.pdbx_description
1 polymer ?
#
loop_
_entity_poly.entity_id
_entity_poly.type
_entity_poly.pdbx_seq_one_letter_code
_entity_poly.pdbx_strand_id
1 'polypeptide(L)'
;MEPTILPEGSPVPLNEEVIALKPRPWTHRWELYLRKLKGFQIKSMDQQTEARLERYNEKLNHGWSNEYLQYDLLRDYKNTIPMEEQSAIWNEVGTALLNRNDAMRKVAAQKAFVKPVKDG
;
A
#
# COMPACT_ATOMS: atom_id res chain seq x y z
N MET A 1 -9.58 1.48 -19.84
CA MET A 1 -9.92 0.56 -18.73
C MET A 1 -11.23 1.00 -18.14
N GLU A 2 -12.20 0.09 -18.05
CA GLU A 2 -13.50 0.35 -17.41
C GLU A 2 -13.42 0.00 -15.91
N PRO A 3 -14.17 0.69 -15.03
CA PRO A 3 -14.12 0.43 -13.59
C PRO A 3 -14.81 -0.89 -13.22
N THR A 4 -14.08 -1.78 -12.55
CA THR A 4 -14.64 -3.02 -11.98
C THR A 4 -15.23 -2.73 -10.60
N ILE A 5 -16.54 -2.93 -10.46
CA ILE A 5 -17.24 -2.74 -9.18
C ILE A 5 -17.13 -4.04 -8.36
N LEU A 6 -16.64 -3.92 -7.12
CA LEU A 6 -16.57 -5.04 -6.19
C LEU A 6 -17.88 -5.14 -5.38
N PRO A 7 -18.31 -6.36 -4.98
CA PRO A 7 -19.49 -6.55 -4.15
C PRO A 7 -19.31 -5.92 -2.76
N GLU A 8 -20.40 -5.46 -2.16
CA GLU A 8 -20.37 -4.77 -0.87
C GLU A 8 -19.88 -5.69 0.26
N GLY A 9 -19.04 -5.14 1.14
CA GLY A 9 -18.44 -5.90 2.25
C GLY A 9 -17.30 -6.83 1.83
N SER A 10 -16.99 -6.95 0.53
CA SER A 10 -15.79 -7.65 0.12
C SER A 10 -14.53 -6.90 0.59
N PRO A 11 -13.52 -7.62 1.09
CA PRO A 11 -12.24 -7.00 1.44
C PRO A 11 -11.60 -6.41 0.19
N VAL A 12 -10.82 -5.34 0.37
CA VAL A 12 -10.05 -4.75 -0.73
C VAL A 12 -9.05 -5.80 -1.23
N PRO A 13 -9.10 -6.20 -2.51
CA PRO A 13 -8.17 -7.20 -3.04
C PRO A 13 -6.75 -6.64 -3.04
N LEU A 14 -5.81 -7.41 -2.50
CA LEU A 14 -4.38 -7.10 -2.54
C LEU A 14 -3.76 -7.83 -3.73
N ASN A 15 -2.99 -7.11 -4.56
CA ASN A 15 -2.19 -7.74 -5.61
C ASN A 15 -0.85 -8.22 -5.03
N GLU A 16 -0.60 -9.52 -5.08
CA GLU A 16 0.62 -10.16 -4.56
C GLU A 16 1.73 -10.31 -5.62
N GLU A 17 1.53 -9.77 -6.82
CA GLU A 17 2.49 -9.88 -7.92
C GLU A 17 3.85 -9.26 -7.58
N VAL A 18 4.92 -10.06 -7.73
CA VAL A 18 6.31 -9.63 -7.54
C VAL A 18 6.96 -9.39 -8.90
N ILE A 19 7.37 -8.16 -9.16
CA ILE A 19 7.89 -7.76 -10.47
C ILE A 19 9.42 -7.90 -10.52
N ALA A 20 9.95 -8.58 -11.54
CA ALA A 20 11.38 -8.64 -11.75
C ALA A 20 11.92 -7.34 -12.38
N LEU A 21 12.92 -6.72 -11.75
CA LEU A 21 13.54 -5.51 -12.27
C LEU A 21 14.32 -5.80 -13.56
N LYS A 22 14.27 -4.83 -14.48
CA LYS A 22 15.12 -4.78 -15.68
C LYS A 22 16.61 -4.72 -15.27
N PRO A 23 17.55 -5.08 -16.16
CA PRO A 23 18.96 -4.80 -15.90
C PRO A 23 19.21 -3.30 -15.68
N ARG A 24 20.32 -2.99 -15.01
CA ARG A 24 20.78 -1.62 -14.74
C ARG A 24 20.95 -0.82 -16.05
N PRO A 25 20.89 0.53 -16.01
CA PRO A 25 20.76 1.40 -14.83
C PRO A 25 19.31 1.59 -14.35
N TRP A 26 19.14 1.73 -13.04
CA TRP A 26 17.86 2.10 -12.42
C TRP A 26 17.86 3.57 -12.00
N THR A 27 16.68 4.13 -11.84
CA THR A 27 16.50 5.49 -11.29
C THR A 27 16.96 5.62 -9.84
N HIS A 28 16.86 4.53 -9.08
CA HIS A 28 17.14 4.49 -7.64
C HIS A 28 17.89 3.20 -7.29
N ARG A 29 18.56 3.24 -6.13
CA ARG A 29 19.22 2.08 -5.53
C ARG A 29 18.22 1.15 -4.87
N TRP A 30 17.46 0.43 -5.69
CA TRP A 30 16.42 -0.50 -5.23
C TRP A 30 16.96 -1.61 -4.33
N GLU A 31 18.24 -1.98 -4.50
CA GLU A 31 18.90 -2.98 -3.66
C GLU A 31 18.83 -2.65 -2.15
N LEU A 32 18.82 -1.37 -1.77
CA LEU A 32 18.74 -0.93 -0.37
C LEU A 32 17.37 -1.16 0.27
N TYR A 33 16.33 -1.37 -0.55
CA TYR A 33 14.95 -1.52 -0.11
C TYR A 33 14.49 -2.98 -0.05
N LEU A 34 15.35 -3.96 -0.38
CA LEU A 34 15.00 -5.39 -0.38
C LEU A 34 14.45 -5.90 0.96
N ARG A 35 14.85 -5.31 2.09
CA ARG A 35 14.31 -5.67 3.42
C ARG A 35 12.94 -5.05 3.71
N LYS A 36 12.60 -3.93 3.05
CA LYS A 36 11.41 -3.11 3.34
C LYS A 36 10.27 -3.34 2.35
N LEU A 37 10.61 -3.60 1.09
CA LEU A 37 9.67 -3.73 0.00
C LEU A 37 9.68 -5.17 -0.52
N LYS A 38 8.49 -5.75 -0.69
CA LYS A 38 8.32 -7.14 -1.15
C LYS A 38 7.79 -7.25 -2.59
N GLY A 39 7.48 -6.13 -3.23
CA GLY A 39 6.83 -6.10 -4.55
C GLY A 39 7.78 -6.23 -5.76
N PHE A 40 9.09 -6.40 -5.55
CA PHE A 40 10.02 -6.56 -6.65
C PHE A 40 11.12 -7.58 -6.35
N GLN A 41 11.72 -8.11 -7.42
CA GLN A 41 12.83 -9.04 -7.36
C GLN A 41 13.98 -8.56 -8.27
N ILE A 42 15.22 -8.64 -7.77
CA ILE A 42 16.43 -8.41 -8.56
C ILE A 42 16.98 -9.77 -9.01
N LYS A 43 17.04 -10.01 -10.33
CA LYS A 43 17.42 -11.32 -10.88
C LYS A 43 18.89 -11.70 -10.65
N SER A 44 19.81 -10.75 -10.78
CA SER A 44 21.21 -10.96 -10.47
C SER A 44 21.76 -9.77 -9.69
N MET A 45 22.44 -10.06 -8.59
CA MET A 45 23.26 -9.09 -7.88
C MET A 45 24.72 -9.48 -8.07
N ASP A 46 25.55 -8.53 -8.47
CA ASP A 46 26.99 -8.76 -8.53
C ASP A 46 27.56 -8.77 -7.11
N GLN A 47 28.63 -9.54 -6.88
CA GLN A 47 29.29 -9.66 -5.57
C GLN A 47 29.67 -8.30 -4.96
N GLN A 48 30.03 -7.32 -5.79
CA GLN A 48 30.31 -5.95 -5.33
C GLN A 48 29.07 -5.23 -4.77
N THR A 49 27.89 -5.52 -5.30
CA THR A 49 26.62 -4.97 -4.82
C THR A 49 26.24 -5.59 -3.48
N GLU A 50 26.41 -6.91 -3.34
CA GLU A 50 26.17 -7.62 -2.08
C GLU A 50 27.08 -7.12 -0.96
N ALA A 51 28.39 -7.02 -1.22
CA ALA A 51 29.34 -6.50 -0.24
C ALA A 51 29.03 -5.04 0.16
N ARG A 52 28.49 -4.23 -0.76
CA ARG A 52 28.04 -2.87 -0.47
C ARG A 52 26.78 -2.85 0.38
N LEU A 53 25.86 -3.78 0.13
CA LEU A 53 24.64 -3.95 0.92
C LEU A 53 24.97 -4.36 2.35
N GLU A 54 25.90 -5.30 2.51
CA GLU A 54 26.36 -5.77 3.81
C GLU A 54 26.95 -4.61 4.62
N ARG A 55 27.86 -3.83 4.03
CA ARG A 55 28.40 -2.61 4.66
C ARG A 55 27.30 -1.62 5.04
N TYR A 56 26.31 -1.39 4.18
CA TYR A 56 25.20 -0.48 4.49
C TYR A 56 24.38 -0.96 5.71
N ASN A 57 24.30 -2.28 5.92
CA ASN A 57 23.56 -2.92 7.01
C ASN A 57 24.41 -3.19 8.26
N GLU A 58 25.71 -2.89 8.26
CA GLU A 58 26.58 -3.02 9.42
C GLU A 58 26.10 -2.17 10.61
N LYS A 59 26.44 -2.61 11.83
CA LYS A 59 26.08 -1.95 13.09
C LYS A 59 26.46 -0.46 13.06
N LEU A 60 25.57 0.40 13.54
CA LEU A 60 25.69 1.88 13.58
C LEU A 60 25.45 2.63 12.26
N ASN A 61 25.20 1.96 11.14
CA ASN A 61 24.80 2.63 9.91
C ASN A 61 23.30 2.98 9.87
N HIS A 62 22.93 3.90 8.97
CA HIS A 62 21.53 4.26 8.74
C HIS A 62 20.67 3.03 8.40
N GLY A 63 21.23 2.01 7.73
CA GLY A 63 20.57 0.73 7.47
C GLY A 63 20.26 -0.06 8.75
N TRP A 64 21.22 -0.13 9.69
CA TRP A 64 21.04 -0.76 11.00
C TRP A 64 20.00 -0.02 11.84
N SER A 65 20.07 1.32 11.91
CA SER A 65 19.05 2.14 12.59
C SER A 65 17.63 1.85 12.06
N ASN A 66 17.49 1.63 10.76
CA ASN A 66 16.21 1.29 10.13
C ASN A 66 15.65 -0.09 10.52
N GLU A 67 16.49 -1.04 10.93
CA GLU A 67 16.04 -2.36 11.38
C GLU A 67 15.43 -2.30 12.78
N TYR A 68 15.96 -1.46 13.67
CA TYR A 68 15.39 -1.28 15.01
C TYR A 68 14.19 -0.33 15.06
N LEU A 69 13.93 0.43 13.98
CA LEU A 69 12.74 1.27 13.88
C LEU A 69 11.44 0.49 14.03
N GLN A 70 11.43 -0.82 13.75
CA GLN A 70 10.25 -1.67 13.98
C GLN A 70 9.95 -1.91 15.46
N TYR A 71 10.92 -1.63 16.34
CA TYR A 71 10.79 -1.75 17.80
C TYR A 71 10.62 -0.39 18.48
N ASP A 72 10.61 0.72 17.73
CA ASP A 72 10.43 2.06 18.28
C ASP A 72 8.94 2.36 18.52
N LEU A 73 8.43 1.88 19.65
CA LEU A 73 7.03 2.07 20.05
C LEU A 73 6.66 3.54 20.26
N LEU A 74 7.63 4.40 20.63
CA LEU A 74 7.37 5.83 20.82
C LEU A 74 7.16 6.54 19.48
N ARG A 75 7.87 6.12 18.44
CA ARG A 75 7.61 6.59 17.08
C ARG A 75 6.21 6.19 16.62
N ASP A 76 5.81 4.94 16.84
CA ASP A 76 4.48 4.47 16.44
C ASP A 76 3.37 5.19 17.20
N TYR A 77 3.57 5.43 18.49
CA TYR A 77 2.66 6.24 19.30
C TYR A 77 2.50 7.66 18.75
N LYS A 78 3.60 8.32 18.35
CA LYS A 78 3.54 9.68 17.76
C LYS A 78 2.89 9.71 16.38
N ASN A 79 2.93 8.61 15.63
CA ASN A 79 2.36 8.51 14.29
C ASN A 79 0.91 8.02 14.28
N THR A 80 0.41 7.55 15.43
CA THR A 80 -0.97 7.08 15.56
C THR A 80 -1.79 8.10 16.35
N ILE A 81 -3.03 8.32 15.93
CA ILE A 81 -3.99 9.14 16.65
C ILE A 81 -4.61 8.25 17.74
N PRO A 82 -4.71 8.68 19.01
CA PRO A 82 -5.39 7.90 20.04
C PRO A 82 -6.85 7.57 19.69
N MET A 83 -7.36 6.44 20.17
CA MET A 83 -8.73 5.98 19.86
C MET A 83 -9.81 7.01 20.22
N GLU A 84 -9.61 7.77 21.30
CA GLU A 84 -10.52 8.82 21.74
C GLU A 84 -10.63 9.94 20.70
N GLU A 85 -9.49 10.40 20.17
CA GLU A 85 -9.44 11.42 19.11
C GLU A 85 -9.99 10.88 17.80
N GLN A 86 -9.69 9.62 17.43
CA GLN A 86 -10.29 8.99 16.25
C GLN A 86 -11.82 8.96 16.34
N SER A 87 -12.36 8.67 17.53
CA SER A 87 -13.81 8.62 17.77
C SER A 87 -14.44 10.02 17.65
N ALA A 88 -13.77 11.04 18.18
CA ALA A 88 -14.21 12.44 18.04
C ALA A 88 -14.25 12.89 16.57
N ILE A 89 -13.17 12.60 15.82
CA ILE A 89 -13.10 12.86 14.38
C ILE A 89 -14.22 12.12 13.65
N TRP A 90 -14.44 10.85 13.96
CA TRP A 90 -15.48 10.05 13.31
C TRP A 90 -16.90 10.58 13.59
N ASN A 91 -17.16 11.06 14.80
CA ASN A 91 -18.45 11.68 15.13
C ASN A 91 -18.71 12.95 14.31
N GLU A 92 -17.67 13.73 14.01
CA GLU A 92 -17.78 14.95 13.21
C GLU A 92 -18.02 14.64 11.73
N VAL A 93 -17.23 13.75 11.13
CA VAL A 93 -17.24 13.53 9.67
C VAL A 93 -17.94 12.26 9.20
N GLY A 94 -18.21 11.31 10.10
CA GLY A 94 -18.68 9.96 9.75
C GLY A 94 -20.02 9.97 9.02
N THR A 95 -20.97 10.81 9.43
CA THR A 95 -22.28 10.93 8.78
C THR A 95 -22.17 11.47 7.35
N ALA A 96 -21.34 12.49 7.13
CA ALA A 96 -21.09 13.06 5.81
C ALA A 96 -20.40 12.05 4.87
N LEU A 97 -19.46 11.27 5.40
CA LEU A 97 -18.77 10.21 4.65
C LEU A 97 -19.71 9.06 4.28
N LEU A 98 -20.57 8.63 5.20
CA LEU A 98 -21.60 7.61 4.94
C LEU A 98 -22.57 8.05 3.84
N ASN A 99 -23.10 9.26 3.95
CA ASN A 99 -24.01 9.83 2.95
C ASN A 99 -23.36 9.92 1.57
N ARG A 100 -22.08 10.32 1.51
CA ARG A 100 -21.30 10.33 0.26
C ARG A 100 -21.14 8.92 -0.32
N ASN A 101 -20.81 7.94 0.51
CA ASN A 101 -20.65 6.56 0.06
C ASN A 101 -21.98 6.02 -0.50
N ASP A 102 -23.10 6.29 0.16
CA ASP A 102 -24.43 5.90 -0.33
C ASP A 102 -24.81 6.57 -1.66
N ALA A 103 -24.46 7.84 -1.84
CA ALA A 103 -24.64 8.53 -3.12
C ALA A 103 -23.80 7.87 -4.23
N MET A 104 -22.54 7.54 -3.94
CA MET A 104 -21.66 6.83 -4.89
C MET A 104 -22.19 5.42 -5.22
N ARG A 105 -22.74 4.70 -4.24
CA ARG A 105 -23.41 3.39 -4.43
C ARG A 105 -24.57 3.49 -5.41
N LYS A 106 -25.46 4.48 -5.25
CA LYS A 106 -26.60 4.69 -6.16
C LYS A 106 -26.14 4.92 -7.60
N VAL A 107 -25.09 5.71 -7.79
CA VAL A 107 -24.51 5.96 -9.12
C VAL A 107 -23.89 4.69 -9.71
N ALA A 108 -23.18 3.89 -8.90
CA ALA A 108 -22.59 2.63 -9.36
C ALA A 108 -23.65 1.61 -9.77
N ALA A 109 -24.72 1.46 -8.97
CA ALA A 109 -25.84 0.57 -9.28
C ALA A 109 -26.58 0.99 -10.56
N GLN A 110 -26.78 2.30 -10.78
CA GLN A 110 -27.36 2.82 -12.02
C GLN A 110 -26.50 2.52 -13.25
N LYS A 111 -25.17 2.55 -13.11
CA LYS A 111 -24.23 2.22 -14.19
C LYS A 111 -24.16 0.73 -14.49
N ALA A 112 -24.28 -0.13 -13.47
CA ALA A 112 -24.29 -1.58 -13.63
C ALA A 112 -25.61 -2.13 -14.22
N PHE A 113 -26.71 -1.35 -14.13
CA PHE A 113 -28.00 -1.76 -14.66
C PHE A 113 -28.06 -1.64 -16.20
N VAL A 114 -27.91 -2.76 -16.89
CA VAL A 114 -28.18 -2.86 -18.33
C VAL A 114 -29.68 -3.02 -18.54
N LYS A 115 -30.32 -2.07 -19.22
CA LYS A 115 -31.75 -2.18 -19.57
C LYS A 115 -31.95 -3.41 -20.47
N PRO A 116 -32.89 -4.32 -20.16
CA PRO A 116 -33.18 -5.43 -21.04
C PRO A 116 -33.74 -4.88 -22.37
N VAL A 117 -33.10 -5.27 -23.47
CA VAL A 117 -33.61 -5.00 -24.81
C VAL A 117 -34.77 -5.97 -25.05
N LYS A 118 -35.94 -5.45 -25.43
CA LYS A 118 -37.04 -6.32 -25.88
C LYS A 118 -36.62 -6.93 -27.22
N ASP A 119 -36.37 -8.24 -27.23
CA ASP A 119 -36.32 -9.00 -28.46
C ASP A 119 -37.70 -8.96 -29.11
N GLY A 120 -37.74 -8.51 -30.37
CA GLY A 120 -38.94 -8.38 -31.19
C GLY A 120 -39.31 -9.67 -31.90
#